data_AF-A0A2E9FFZ4-F1
#
_entry.id   AF-A0A2E9FFZ4-F1
#
_cell.length_a   1.000
_cell.length_b   1.000
_cell.length_c   1.000
_cell.angle_alpha   90.00
_cell.angle_beta   90.00
_cell.angle_gamma   90.00
#
_symmetry.space_group_name_H-M   'P 1'
#
loop_
_entity.id
_entity.type
_entity.pdbx_description
1 polymer ?
#
loop_
_entity_poly.entity_id
_entity_poly.type
_entity_poly.pdbx_seq_one_letter_code
_entity_poly.pdbx_strand_id
1 'polypeptide(L)'
;METHKELFDKIEEVEKYFSSGSIKYGQKALKALNNEIKLLKKIPNKLKHKHNFVLAQSRYFNDISSFAVEPKRDKLIKEIKELANSEINPKKKSQIIHAIQTQWQKLDHSSRPATKKQWNAFKEEMDKAWEPCAEFFNELDRIKEKNALQRKELIKKINIYVNSELINKSSGDIYKFSKFIFTEWQKYSPVRDEDFHHLKKEFNEARSPVIRVLSQYEEKHALRKKELIQKVTELNSDDNKVNLENFMMLKQNFMKIPSAGKNEKKLWNQFNKAGDKFFEIEKNKKIEKIKVINKMIAELDKNSDFKKLSLELANFQDISQSKEFIKLSKIIKTELNKINESKRNKKIQELKNIITNIDKLNSLETDKKITNLFIDSTYENNLNICRQVTVELEVFAGVQVPKVDEKLREVASVKLLQEKFNAKSSPREFYLNNLKIFISNLSSKKPITKEIKMWHRIIDLHDHFLS
;
A
#
# COMPACT_ATOMS: atom_id res chain seq x y z
N MET A 1 -10.96 -67.33 -72.70
CA MET A 1 -10.56 -66.03 -73.29
C MET A 1 -10.76 -64.86 -72.33
N GLU A 2 -11.77 -64.90 -71.45
CA GLU A 2 -12.06 -63.85 -70.45
C GLU A 2 -10.90 -63.59 -69.47
N THR A 3 -10.25 -64.65 -68.98
CA THR A 3 -9.13 -64.56 -68.02
C THR A 3 -7.91 -63.79 -68.53
N HIS A 4 -7.68 -63.69 -69.85
CA HIS A 4 -6.55 -62.90 -70.37
C HIS A 4 -6.86 -61.42 -70.48
N LYS A 5 -8.13 -61.04 -70.72
CA LYS A 5 -8.56 -59.65 -70.81
C LYS A 5 -8.50 -58.98 -69.44
N GLU A 6 -9.00 -59.64 -68.40
CA GLU A 6 -8.93 -59.16 -67.02
C GLU A 6 -7.50 -58.95 -66.53
N LEU A 7 -6.55 -59.80 -66.95
CA LEU A 7 -5.13 -59.64 -66.61
C LEU A 7 -4.49 -58.45 -67.33
N PHE A 8 -4.93 -58.11 -68.55
CA PHE A 8 -4.49 -56.90 -69.23
C PHE A 8 -5.04 -55.64 -68.56
N ASP A 9 -6.30 -55.65 -68.13
CA ASP A 9 -6.91 -54.53 -67.41
C ASP A 9 -6.20 -54.28 -66.07
N LYS A 10 -5.85 -55.35 -65.33
CA LYS A 10 -5.04 -55.26 -64.10
C LYS A 10 -3.62 -54.73 -64.35
N ILE A 11 -3.01 -55.07 -65.49
CA ILE A 11 -1.70 -54.52 -65.88
C ILE A 11 -1.80 -53.01 -66.12
N GLU A 12 -2.83 -52.55 -66.84
CA GLU A 12 -3.05 -51.14 -67.10
C GLU A 12 -3.40 -50.35 -65.83
N GLU A 13 -4.10 -50.98 -64.88
CA GLU A 13 -4.33 -50.42 -63.55
C GLU A 13 -3.01 -50.22 -62.78
N VAL A 14 -2.09 -51.19 -62.84
CA VAL A 14 -0.77 -51.08 -62.21
C VAL A 14 0.07 -49.97 -62.86
N GLU A 15 0.05 -49.86 -64.19
CA GLU A 15 0.73 -48.77 -64.91
C GLU A 15 0.18 -47.40 -64.50
N LYS A 16 -1.14 -47.26 -64.34
CA LYS A 16 -1.78 -46.02 -63.84
C LYS A 16 -1.32 -45.66 -62.43
N TYR A 17 -1.21 -46.63 -61.52
CA TYR A 17 -0.70 -46.39 -60.17
C TYR A 17 0.74 -45.91 -60.15
N PHE A 18 1.61 -46.45 -61.00
CA PHE A 18 2.99 -45.99 -61.10
C PHE A 18 3.10 -44.62 -61.76
N SER A 19 2.31 -44.37 -62.80
CA SER A 19 2.27 -43.08 -63.52
C SER A 19 1.73 -41.93 -62.65
N SER A 20 0.82 -42.24 -61.73
CA SER A 20 0.28 -41.28 -60.74
C SER A 20 1.16 -41.11 -59.50
N GLY A 21 2.33 -41.75 -59.44
CA GLY A 21 3.25 -41.68 -58.30
C GLY A 21 2.79 -42.47 -57.06
N SER A 22 1.73 -43.28 -57.17
CA SER A 22 1.18 -44.12 -56.11
C SER A 22 1.95 -45.44 -55.95
N ILE A 23 3.25 -45.35 -55.66
CA ILE A 23 4.21 -46.47 -55.69
C ILE A 23 3.75 -47.67 -54.84
N LYS A 24 3.26 -47.43 -53.61
CA LYS A 24 2.80 -48.49 -52.70
C LYS A 24 1.57 -49.23 -53.23
N TYR A 25 0.61 -48.52 -53.81
CA TYR A 25 -0.58 -49.12 -54.41
C TYR A 25 -0.21 -49.91 -55.67
N GLY A 26 0.66 -49.35 -56.53
CA GLY A 26 1.21 -50.03 -57.70
C GLY A 26 1.94 -51.33 -57.35
N GLN A 27 2.78 -51.33 -56.30
CA GLN A 27 3.45 -52.54 -55.82
C GLN A 27 2.47 -53.59 -55.28
N LYS A 28 1.44 -53.18 -54.55
CA LYS A 28 0.41 -54.11 -54.02
C LYS A 28 -0.37 -54.76 -55.16
N ALA A 29 -0.80 -53.96 -56.13
CA ALA A 29 -1.49 -54.44 -57.33
C ALA A 29 -0.59 -55.38 -58.15
N LEU A 30 0.70 -55.04 -58.33
CA LEU A 30 1.67 -55.88 -59.02
C LEU A 30 1.92 -57.21 -58.30
N LYS A 31 1.93 -57.23 -56.96
CA LYS A 31 2.06 -58.47 -56.18
C LYS A 31 0.85 -59.39 -56.38
N ALA A 32 -0.36 -58.84 -56.39
CA ALA A 32 -1.57 -59.60 -56.69
C ALA A 32 -1.53 -60.16 -58.11
N LEU A 33 -1.20 -59.33 -59.10
CA LEU A 33 -1.01 -59.72 -60.49
C LEU A 33 0.05 -60.83 -60.66
N ASN A 34 1.19 -60.73 -59.97
CA ASN A 34 2.25 -61.74 -59.99
C ASN A 34 1.77 -63.11 -59.46
N ASN A 35 0.91 -63.12 -58.45
CA ASN A 35 0.36 -64.36 -57.92
C ASN A 35 -0.61 -65.01 -58.92
N GLU A 36 -1.44 -64.21 -59.60
CA GLU A 36 -2.37 -64.70 -60.61
C GLU A 36 -1.64 -65.22 -61.86
N ILE A 37 -0.60 -64.53 -62.32
CA ILE A 37 0.21 -64.95 -63.48
C ILE A 37 0.93 -66.28 -63.22
N LYS A 38 1.37 -66.53 -61.97
CA LYS A 38 2.02 -67.80 -61.59
C LYS A 38 1.09 -69.01 -61.68
N LEU A 39 -0.22 -68.82 -61.62
CA LEU A 39 -1.22 -69.90 -61.72
C LEU A 39 -1.48 -70.33 -63.19
N LEU A 40 -0.96 -69.59 -64.17
CA LEU A 40 -1.15 -69.89 -65.59
C LEU A 40 -0.13 -70.93 -66.08
N LYS A 41 -0.61 -72.03 -66.68
CA LYS A 41 0.24 -73.07 -67.29
C LYS A 41 1.03 -72.59 -68.52
N LYS A 42 0.49 -71.61 -69.26
CA LYS A 42 1.14 -71.01 -70.45
C LYS A 42 0.79 -69.53 -70.54
N ILE A 43 1.81 -68.68 -70.64
CA ILE A 43 1.65 -67.22 -70.69
C ILE A 43 1.78 -66.76 -72.16
N PRO A 44 0.78 -66.06 -72.73
CA PRO A 44 0.90 -65.47 -74.06
C PRO A 44 2.04 -64.44 -74.13
N ASN A 45 2.79 -64.41 -75.24
CA ASN A 45 3.94 -63.49 -75.39
C ASN A 45 3.57 -62.01 -75.17
N LYS A 46 2.42 -61.56 -75.68
CA LYS A 46 1.95 -60.17 -75.49
C LYS A 46 1.73 -59.82 -74.00
N LEU A 47 1.19 -60.77 -73.23
CA LEU A 47 0.98 -60.60 -71.78
C LEU A 47 2.33 -60.59 -71.04
N LYS A 48 3.24 -61.49 -71.44
CA LYS A 48 4.61 -61.54 -70.89
C LYS A 48 5.40 -60.24 -71.11
N HIS A 49 5.32 -59.64 -72.29
CA HIS A 49 6.00 -58.37 -72.57
C HIS A 49 5.45 -57.21 -71.74
N LYS A 50 4.12 -57.04 -71.66
CA LYS A 50 3.52 -56.00 -70.81
C LYS A 50 3.80 -56.24 -69.31
N HIS A 51 3.72 -57.48 -68.85
CA HIS A 51 4.07 -57.84 -67.48
C HIS A 51 5.53 -57.52 -67.15
N ASN A 52 6.47 -57.85 -68.04
CA ASN A 52 7.88 -57.49 -67.89
C ASN A 52 8.10 -55.97 -67.88
N PHE A 53 7.34 -55.21 -68.67
CA PHE A 53 7.38 -53.75 -68.67
C PHE A 53 6.98 -53.18 -67.30
N VAL A 54 5.85 -53.62 -66.74
CA VAL A 54 5.40 -53.21 -65.41
C VAL A 54 6.35 -53.65 -64.30
N LEU A 55 6.97 -54.83 -64.43
CA LEU A 55 8.02 -55.27 -63.51
C LEU A 55 9.25 -54.34 -63.54
N ALA A 56 9.68 -53.92 -64.73
CA ALA A 56 10.77 -52.97 -64.89
C ALA A 56 10.40 -51.59 -64.34
N GLN A 57 9.18 -51.11 -64.63
CA GLN A 57 8.65 -49.86 -64.10
C GLN A 57 8.59 -49.87 -62.56
N SER A 58 8.14 -50.97 -61.96
CA SER A 58 8.15 -51.13 -60.50
C SER A 58 9.56 -51.07 -59.92
N ARG A 59 10.56 -51.72 -60.55
CA ARG A 59 11.95 -51.65 -60.09
C ARG A 59 12.49 -50.22 -60.16
N TYR A 60 12.27 -49.54 -61.28
CA TYR A 60 12.66 -48.14 -61.48
C TYR A 60 12.08 -47.21 -60.41
N PHE A 61 10.76 -47.29 -60.15
CA PHE A 61 10.14 -46.47 -59.11
C PHE A 61 10.60 -46.85 -57.69
N ASN A 62 10.93 -48.11 -57.44
CA ASN A 62 11.51 -48.53 -56.16
C ASN A 62 12.90 -47.93 -55.95
N ASP A 63 13.74 -47.93 -56.99
CA ASP A 63 15.10 -47.42 -56.92
C ASP A 63 15.10 -45.89 -56.78
N ILE A 64 14.24 -45.18 -57.51
CA ILE A 64 14.02 -43.74 -57.34
C ILE A 64 13.50 -43.42 -55.94
N SER A 65 12.53 -44.20 -55.46
CA SER A 65 11.95 -44.02 -54.13
C SER A 65 12.99 -44.25 -53.03
N SER A 66 13.84 -45.27 -53.17
CA SER A 66 14.97 -45.53 -52.26
C SER A 66 15.95 -44.38 -52.28
N PHE A 67 16.38 -43.94 -53.47
CA PHE A 67 17.32 -42.84 -53.64
C PHE A 67 16.84 -41.53 -53.00
N ALA A 68 15.54 -41.22 -53.11
CA ALA A 68 14.96 -40.01 -52.53
C ALA A 68 14.76 -40.07 -51.00
N VAL A 69 14.60 -41.27 -50.42
CA VAL A 69 14.21 -41.45 -49.02
C VAL A 69 15.36 -41.91 -48.12
N GLU A 70 16.33 -42.65 -48.64
CA GLU A 70 17.51 -43.09 -47.87
C GLU A 70 18.28 -41.92 -47.22
N PRO A 71 18.60 -40.82 -47.94
CA PRO A 71 19.28 -39.67 -47.32
C PRO A 71 18.44 -39.01 -46.22
N LYS A 72 17.10 -39.03 -46.36
CA LYS A 72 16.18 -38.47 -45.35
C LYS A 72 16.15 -39.35 -44.10
N ARG A 73 16.19 -40.68 -44.25
CA ARG A 73 16.29 -41.61 -43.11
C ARG A 73 17.62 -41.46 -42.38
N ASP A 74 18.71 -41.35 -43.11
CA ASP A 74 20.03 -41.14 -42.51
C ASP A 74 20.10 -39.79 -41.78
N LYS A 75 19.41 -38.76 -42.30
CA LYS A 75 19.23 -37.49 -41.59
C LYS A 75 18.45 -37.65 -40.29
N LEU A 76 17.32 -38.38 -40.30
CA LEU A 76 16.54 -38.65 -39.08
C LEU A 76 17.36 -39.43 -38.03
N ILE A 77 18.19 -40.38 -38.47
CA ILE A 77 19.11 -41.13 -37.58
C ILE A 77 20.15 -40.19 -36.95
N LYS A 78 20.70 -39.25 -37.72
CA LYS A 78 21.61 -38.23 -37.16
C LYS A 78 20.90 -37.30 -36.19
N GLU A 79 19.70 -36.82 -36.54
CA GLU A 79 18.90 -35.93 -35.69
C GLU A 79 18.56 -36.60 -34.34
N ILE A 80 18.16 -37.88 -34.33
CA ILE A 80 17.89 -38.59 -33.07
C ILE A 80 19.16 -38.85 -32.26
N LYS A 81 20.29 -39.13 -32.92
CA LYS A 81 21.58 -39.34 -32.26
C LYS A 81 22.10 -38.07 -31.60
N GLU A 82 21.99 -36.93 -32.29
CA GLU A 82 22.28 -35.62 -31.72
C GLU A 82 21.35 -35.33 -30.53
N LEU A 83 20.06 -35.64 -30.67
CA LEU A 83 19.09 -35.48 -29.60
C LEU A 83 19.41 -36.39 -28.39
N ALA A 84 19.85 -37.63 -28.61
CA ALA A 84 20.24 -38.56 -27.55
C ALA A 84 21.33 -37.97 -26.66
N ASN A 85 22.36 -37.38 -27.27
CA ASN A 85 23.49 -36.74 -26.57
C ASN A 85 23.17 -35.34 -26.02
N SER A 86 22.03 -34.75 -26.36
CA SER A 86 21.65 -33.42 -25.90
C SER A 86 21.02 -33.44 -24.49
N GLU A 87 21.39 -32.46 -23.67
CA GLU A 87 20.85 -32.19 -22.32
C GLU A 87 19.63 -31.25 -22.37
N ILE A 88 18.60 -31.63 -23.11
CA ILE A 88 17.35 -30.88 -23.20
C ILE A 88 16.36 -31.41 -22.16
N ASN A 89 15.46 -30.55 -21.66
CA ASN A 89 14.37 -30.95 -20.77
C ASN A 89 13.63 -32.21 -21.29
N PRO A 90 13.46 -33.27 -20.47
CA PRO A 90 12.89 -34.54 -20.89
C PRO A 90 11.51 -34.43 -21.57
N LYS A 91 10.66 -33.48 -21.13
CA LYS A 91 9.36 -33.25 -21.76
C LYS A 91 9.50 -32.73 -23.19
N LYS A 92 10.38 -31.76 -23.43
CA LYS A 92 10.66 -31.25 -24.78
C LYS A 92 11.32 -32.32 -25.65
N LYS A 93 12.27 -33.07 -25.08
CA LYS A 93 12.94 -34.20 -25.74
C LYS A 93 11.92 -35.24 -26.23
N SER A 94 10.96 -35.63 -25.39
CA SER A 94 9.88 -36.56 -25.76
C SER A 94 9.04 -36.09 -26.96
N GLN A 95 8.72 -34.79 -27.04
CA GLN A 95 7.96 -34.22 -28.15
C GLN A 95 8.72 -34.28 -29.47
N ILE A 96 10.03 -33.99 -29.43
CA ILE A 96 10.90 -34.08 -30.61
C ILE A 96 11.06 -35.54 -31.05
N ILE A 97 11.24 -36.47 -30.11
CA ILE A 97 11.29 -37.92 -30.38
C ILE A 97 10.01 -38.37 -31.12
N HIS A 98 8.83 -37.98 -30.65
CA HIS A 98 7.56 -38.30 -31.32
C HIS A 98 7.45 -37.67 -32.72
N ALA A 99 7.96 -36.45 -32.91
CA ALA A 99 7.99 -35.81 -34.22
C ALA A 99 8.87 -36.58 -35.21
N ILE A 100 10.07 -36.97 -34.79
CA ILE A 100 11.01 -37.77 -35.59
C ILE A 100 10.39 -39.14 -35.91
N GLN A 101 9.78 -39.82 -34.93
CA GLN A 101 9.09 -41.09 -35.14
C GLN A 101 7.94 -40.96 -36.15
N THR A 102 7.16 -39.89 -36.07
CA THR A 102 6.07 -39.60 -37.02
C THR A 102 6.61 -39.36 -38.43
N GLN A 103 7.74 -38.65 -38.56
CA GLN A 103 8.40 -38.44 -39.85
C GLN A 103 8.93 -39.75 -40.44
N TRP A 104 9.56 -40.59 -39.61
CA TRP A 104 10.00 -41.92 -40.01
C TRP A 104 8.85 -42.77 -40.53
N GLN A 105 7.74 -42.84 -39.78
CA GLN A 105 6.54 -43.56 -40.18
C GLN A 105 5.97 -43.03 -41.51
N LYS A 106 5.96 -41.71 -41.72
CA LYS A 106 5.51 -41.12 -42.99
C LYS A 106 6.39 -41.54 -44.17
N LEU A 107 7.71 -41.60 -43.99
CA LEU A 107 8.63 -42.10 -45.01
C LEU A 107 8.36 -43.58 -45.32
N ASP A 108 8.14 -44.41 -44.30
CA ASP A 108 7.80 -45.84 -44.49
C ASP A 108 6.44 -46.06 -45.17
N HIS A 109 5.49 -45.12 -45.02
CA HIS A 109 4.19 -45.21 -45.68
C HIS A 109 4.21 -44.75 -47.14
N SER A 110 5.06 -43.78 -47.49
CA SER A 110 5.12 -43.17 -48.84
C SER A 110 6.13 -43.83 -49.79
N SER A 111 6.99 -44.70 -49.29
CA SER A 111 8.13 -45.23 -50.05
C SER A 111 8.45 -46.69 -49.72
N ARG A 112 9.53 -47.22 -50.32
CA ARG A 112 10.10 -48.52 -49.94
C ARG A 112 10.48 -48.49 -48.45
N PRO A 113 10.09 -49.50 -47.63
CA PRO A 113 10.46 -49.56 -46.21
C PRO A 113 11.97 -49.49 -45.99
N ALA A 114 12.37 -48.99 -44.81
CA ALA A 114 13.77 -48.93 -44.42
C ALA A 114 14.45 -50.31 -44.47
N THR A 115 15.74 -50.33 -44.79
CA THR A 115 16.54 -51.55 -44.65
C THR A 115 16.65 -51.94 -43.18
N LYS A 116 16.81 -53.25 -42.91
CA LYS A 116 16.98 -53.76 -41.54
C LYS A 116 18.10 -53.05 -40.78
N LYS A 117 19.20 -52.69 -41.47
CA LYS A 117 20.32 -51.93 -40.90
C LYS A 117 19.90 -50.53 -40.45
N GLN A 118 19.21 -49.78 -41.31
CA GLN A 118 18.73 -48.42 -41.00
C GLN A 118 17.69 -48.42 -39.88
N TRP A 119 16.75 -49.37 -39.90
CA TRP A 119 15.75 -49.50 -38.83
C TRP A 119 16.40 -49.80 -37.48
N ASN A 120 17.34 -50.75 -37.44
CA ASN A 120 18.03 -51.09 -36.20
C ASN A 120 18.83 -49.90 -35.64
N ALA A 121 19.57 -49.19 -36.50
CA ALA A 121 20.31 -47.99 -36.09
C ALA A 121 19.38 -46.88 -35.57
N PHE A 122 18.27 -46.63 -36.26
CA PHE A 122 17.26 -45.67 -35.81
C PHE A 122 16.66 -46.06 -34.45
N LYS A 123 16.29 -47.34 -34.30
CA LYS A 123 15.68 -47.84 -33.06
C LYS A 123 16.62 -47.74 -31.87
N GLU A 124 17.89 -48.13 -32.05
CA GLU A 124 18.89 -48.05 -30.97
C GLU A 124 19.09 -46.61 -30.47
N GLU A 125 19.21 -45.65 -31.38
CA GLU A 125 19.37 -44.24 -31.01
C GLU A 125 18.07 -43.64 -30.42
N MET A 126 16.90 -44.09 -30.89
CA MET A 126 15.60 -43.74 -30.31
C MET A 126 15.46 -44.24 -28.87
N ASP A 127 15.82 -45.49 -28.61
CA ASP A 127 15.75 -46.10 -27.28
C ASP A 127 16.68 -45.34 -26.31
N LYS A 128 17.92 -45.02 -26.73
CA LYS A 128 18.85 -44.17 -25.96
C LYS A 128 18.31 -42.77 -25.71
N ALA A 129 17.71 -42.13 -26.71
CA ALA A 129 17.14 -40.80 -26.54
C ALA A 129 15.92 -40.80 -25.61
N TRP A 130 15.17 -41.91 -25.56
CA TRP A 130 13.96 -42.05 -24.76
C TRP A 130 14.23 -42.38 -23.29
N GLU A 131 15.32 -43.08 -22.97
CA GLU A 131 15.70 -43.48 -21.60
C GLU A 131 15.52 -42.36 -20.53
N PRO A 132 16.11 -41.15 -20.68
CA PRO A 132 15.91 -40.07 -19.72
C PRO A 132 14.46 -39.53 -19.68
N CYS A 133 13.71 -39.65 -20.78
CA CYS A 133 12.29 -39.30 -20.80
C CYS A 133 11.46 -40.31 -20.01
N ALA A 134 11.76 -41.61 -20.16
CA ALA A 134 11.10 -42.68 -19.44
C ALA A 134 11.30 -42.53 -17.93
N GLU A 135 12.53 -42.29 -17.47
CA GLU A 135 12.83 -42.04 -16.05
C GLU A 135 12.05 -40.84 -15.51
N PHE A 136 12.04 -39.72 -16.23
CA PHE A 136 11.30 -38.52 -15.84
C PHE A 136 9.79 -38.77 -15.71
N PHE A 137 9.18 -39.45 -16.69
CA PHE A 137 7.75 -39.74 -16.64
C PHE A 137 7.40 -40.78 -15.56
N ASN A 138 8.27 -41.77 -15.33
CA ASN A 138 8.11 -42.72 -14.23
C ASN A 138 8.15 -42.01 -12.88
N GLU A 139 9.08 -41.06 -12.68
CA GLU A 139 9.14 -40.28 -11.44
C GLU A 139 7.93 -39.35 -11.29
N LEU A 140 7.51 -38.69 -12.36
CA LEU A 140 6.28 -37.89 -12.38
C LEU A 140 5.07 -38.74 -11.98
N ASP A 141 5.01 -39.97 -12.46
CA ASP A 141 3.91 -40.90 -12.20
C ASP A 141 3.91 -41.39 -10.74
N ARG A 142 5.08 -41.69 -10.17
CA ARG A 142 5.25 -41.96 -8.74
C ARG A 142 4.80 -40.77 -7.87
N ILE A 143 5.12 -39.55 -8.28
CA ILE A 143 4.65 -38.32 -7.59
C ILE A 143 3.13 -38.22 -7.66
N LYS A 144 2.51 -38.49 -8.82
CA LYS A 144 1.05 -38.48 -8.98
C LYS A 144 0.36 -39.52 -8.10
N GLU A 145 0.90 -40.74 -8.03
CA GLU A 145 0.40 -41.79 -7.13
C GLU A 145 0.49 -41.39 -5.66
N LYS A 146 1.66 -40.86 -5.24
CA LYS A 146 1.86 -40.36 -3.87
C LYS A 146 0.88 -39.23 -3.55
N ASN A 147 0.67 -38.29 -4.46
CA ASN A 147 -0.30 -37.20 -4.30
C ASN A 147 -1.74 -37.73 -4.20
N ALA A 148 -2.11 -38.72 -4.99
CA ALA A 148 -3.42 -39.36 -4.93
C ALA A 148 -3.65 -40.02 -3.55
N LEU A 149 -2.64 -40.71 -3.00
CA LEU A 149 -2.68 -41.26 -1.64
C LEU A 149 -2.85 -40.16 -0.58
N GLN A 150 -2.10 -39.05 -0.69
CA GLN A 150 -2.24 -37.93 0.24
C GLN A 150 -3.63 -37.29 0.17
N ARG A 151 -4.22 -37.18 -1.01
CA ARG A 151 -5.61 -36.72 -1.19
C ARG A 151 -6.62 -37.67 -0.54
N LYS A 152 -6.45 -38.98 -0.67
CA LYS A 152 -7.29 -39.98 0.03
C LYS A 152 -7.18 -39.84 1.54
N GLU A 153 -5.97 -39.67 2.08
CA GLU A 153 -5.77 -39.41 3.51
C GLU A 153 -6.41 -38.10 3.98
N LEU A 154 -6.35 -37.05 3.15
CA LEU A 154 -7.04 -35.80 3.44
C LEU A 154 -8.56 -35.99 3.51
N ILE A 155 -9.15 -36.74 2.58
CA ILE A 155 -10.57 -37.08 2.60
C ILE A 155 -10.94 -37.84 3.88
N LYS A 156 -10.14 -38.83 4.28
CA LYS A 156 -10.32 -39.54 5.57
C LYS A 156 -10.30 -38.58 6.75
N LYS A 157 -9.34 -37.65 6.80
CA LYS A 157 -9.27 -36.62 7.86
C LYS A 157 -10.52 -35.75 7.90
N ILE A 158 -11.07 -35.36 6.75
CA ILE A 158 -12.32 -34.60 6.69
C ILE A 158 -13.48 -35.44 7.27
N ASN A 159 -13.61 -36.70 6.87
CA ASN A 159 -14.67 -37.58 7.36
C ASN A 159 -14.59 -37.81 8.87
N ILE A 160 -13.37 -38.01 9.41
CA ILE A 160 -13.16 -38.09 10.87
C ILE A 160 -13.59 -36.80 11.56
N TYR A 161 -13.20 -35.64 11.02
CA TYR A 161 -13.58 -34.35 11.59
C TYR A 161 -15.10 -34.14 11.57
N VAL A 162 -15.76 -34.48 10.46
CA VAL A 162 -17.22 -34.35 10.29
C VAL A 162 -17.99 -35.24 11.26
N ASN A 163 -17.51 -36.44 11.55
CA ASN A 163 -18.15 -37.37 12.48
C ASN A 163 -17.77 -37.13 13.94
N SER A 164 -16.88 -36.17 14.22
CA SER A 164 -16.48 -35.81 15.58
C SER A 164 -17.33 -34.67 16.14
N GLU A 165 -17.37 -34.54 17.46
CA GLU A 165 -18.04 -33.40 18.13
C GLU A 165 -17.43 -32.04 17.78
N LEU A 166 -16.19 -32.03 17.25
CA LEU A 166 -15.47 -30.81 16.89
C LEU A 166 -16.20 -30.01 15.80
N ILE A 167 -16.98 -30.65 14.93
CA ILE A 167 -17.72 -29.97 13.86
C ILE A 167 -18.75 -28.98 14.41
N ASN A 168 -19.20 -29.14 15.65
CA ASN A 168 -20.20 -28.24 16.26
C ASN A 168 -19.61 -27.36 17.37
N LYS A 169 -18.31 -27.43 17.66
CA LYS A 169 -17.70 -26.78 18.82
C LYS A 169 -17.53 -25.26 18.67
N SER A 170 -17.00 -24.80 17.54
CA SER A 170 -16.65 -23.39 17.31
C SER A 170 -16.57 -23.05 15.84
N SER A 171 -17.25 -21.98 15.42
CA SER A 171 -17.19 -21.50 14.03
C SER A 171 -15.77 -21.11 13.59
N GLY A 172 -14.95 -20.61 14.51
CA GLY A 172 -13.57 -20.22 14.23
C GLY A 172 -12.67 -21.42 13.93
N ASP A 173 -12.85 -22.52 14.64
CA ASP A 173 -12.06 -23.74 14.43
C ASP A 173 -12.47 -24.47 13.16
N ILE A 174 -13.78 -24.48 12.85
CA ILE A 174 -14.31 -24.99 11.58
C ILE A 174 -13.73 -24.20 10.39
N TYR A 175 -13.66 -22.87 10.50
CA TYR A 175 -13.08 -22.03 9.45
C TYR A 175 -11.57 -22.31 9.25
N LYS A 176 -10.81 -22.42 10.34
CA LYS A 176 -9.38 -22.79 10.30
C LYS A 176 -9.18 -24.15 9.65
N PHE A 177 -9.97 -25.15 10.06
CA PHE A 177 -9.93 -26.49 9.50
C PHE A 177 -10.27 -26.50 8.00
N SER A 178 -11.37 -25.85 7.60
CA SER A 178 -11.77 -25.72 6.20
C SER A 178 -10.67 -25.08 5.33
N LYS A 179 -10.05 -24.00 5.83
CA LYS A 179 -8.93 -23.34 5.15
C LYS A 179 -7.71 -24.27 5.03
N PHE A 180 -7.35 -24.95 6.12
CA PHE A 180 -6.24 -25.90 6.14
C PHE A 180 -6.43 -27.02 5.11
N ILE A 181 -7.59 -27.68 5.13
CA ILE A 181 -7.94 -28.75 4.19
C ILE A 181 -7.88 -28.26 2.74
N PHE A 182 -8.41 -27.07 2.44
CA PHE A 182 -8.36 -26.53 1.09
C PHE A 182 -6.92 -26.26 0.62
N THR A 183 -6.07 -25.70 1.49
CA THR A 183 -4.65 -25.46 1.17
C THR A 183 -3.91 -26.77 0.91
N GLU A 184 -4.07 -27.77 1.78
CA GLU A 184 -3.43 -29.08 1.62
C GLU A 184 -3.89 -29.78 0.34
N TRP A 185 -5.18 -29.69 0.00
CA TRP A 185 -5.70 -30.24 -1.26
C TRP A 185 -4.99 -29.65 -2.50
N GLN A 186 -4.73 -28.34 -2.51
CA GLN A 186 -4.03 -27.67 -3.61
C GLN A 186 -2.56 -28.09 -3.72
N LYS A 187 -1.92 -28.36 -2.58
CA LYS A 187 -0.51 -28.78 -2.50
C LYS A 187 -0.26 -30.14 -3.16
N TYR A 188 -1.18 -31.10 -3.00
CA TYR A 188 -1.06 -32.43 -3.56
C TYR A 188 -1.58 -32.48 -5.00
N SER A 189 -0.88 -31.81 -5.92
CA SER A 189 -1.17 -31.75 -7.36
C SER A 189 0.14 -31.79 -8.14
N PRO A 190 0.26 -32.50 -9.27
CA PRO A 190 -0.78 -33.20 -10.03
C PRO A 190 -1.10 -34.60 -9.50
N VAL A 191 -2.20 -35.17 -9.97
CA VAL A 191 -2.58 -36.60 -9.83
C VAL A 191 -2.86 -37.18 -11.22
N ARG A 192 -3.04 -38.50 -11.35
CA ARG A 192 -3.45 -39.12 -12.61
C ARG A 192 -4.86 -38.66 -13.00
N ASP A 193 -5.13 -38.58 -14.29
CA ASP A 193 -6.43 -38.09 -14.80
C ASP A 193 -7.58 -39.01 -14.39
N GLU A 194 -7.32 -40.32 -14.35
CA GLU A 194 -8.24 -41.37 -13.87
C GLU A 194 -8.67 -41.13 -12.40
N ASP A 195 -7.72 -40.80 -11.53
CA ASP A 195 -7.98 -40.50 -10.11
C ASP A 195 -8.58 -39.12 -9.89
N PHE A 196 -8.25 -38.14 -10.75
CA PHE A 196 -8.56 -36.73 -10.52
C PHE A 196 -10.06 -36.49 -10.31
N HIS A 197 -10.89 -37.00 -11.22
CA HIS A 197 -12.33 -36.77 -11.19
C HIS A 197 -12.97 -37.44 -9.97
N HIS A 198 -12.58 -38.68 -9.67
CA HIS A 198 -13.08 -39.44 -8.53
C HIS A 198 -12.72 -38.76 -7.20
N LEU A 199 -11.43 -38.49 -6.97
CA LEU A 199 -10.97 -37.86 -5.73
C LEU A 199 -11.59 -36.48 -5.53
N LYS A 200 -11.74 -35.69 -6.60
CA LYS A 200 -12.38 -34.37 -6.51
C LYS A 200 -13.84 -34.47 -6.09
N LYS A 201 -14.57 -35.47 -6.59
CA LYS A 201 -15.96 -35.74 -6.18
C LYS A 201 -16.02 -36.10 -4.69
N GLU A 202 -15.24 -37.10 -4.27
CA GLU A 202 -15.19 -37.54 -2.86
C GLU A 202 -14.80 -36.40 -1.90
N PHE A 203 -13.83 -35.56 -2.28
CA PHE A 203 -13.42 -34.41 -1.49
C PHE A 203 -14.56 -33.39 -1.29
N ASN A 204 -15.32 -33.10 -2.35
CA ASN A 204 -16.45 -32.18 -2.27
C ASN A 204 -17.58 -32.75 -1.41
N GLU A 205 -17.86 -34.04 -1.53
CA GLU A 205 -18.85 -34.76 -0.72
C GLU A 205 -18.44 -34.74 0.76
N ALA A 206 -17.19 -35.10 1.07
CA ALA A 206 -16.65 -35.07 2.44
C ALA A 206 -16.71 -33.68 3.08
N ARG A 207 -16.45 -32.61 2.30
CA ARG A 207 -16.45 -31.22 2.83
C ARG A 207 -17.85 -30.62 2.94
N SER A 208 -18.86 -31.18 2.27
CA SER A 208 -20.21 -30.63 2.23
C SER A 208 -20.83 -30.40 3.63
N PRO A 209 -20.72 -31.33 4.60
CA PRO A 209 -21.20 -31.10 5.97
C PRO A 209 -20.49 -29.94 6.68
N VAL A 210 -19.17 -29.80 6.52
CA VAL A 210 -18.38 -28.68 7.09
C VAL A 210 -18.90 -27.34 6.58
N ILE A 211 -19.14 -27.24 5.27
CA ILE A 211 -19.69 -26.03 4.64
C ILE A 211 -21.09 -25.72 5.16
N ARG A 212 -21.93 -26.75 5.31
CA ARG A 212 -23.31 -26.60 5.81
C ARG A 212 -23.34 -26.04 7.22
N VAL A 213 -22.53 -26.59 8.13
CA VAL A 213 -22.45 -26.11 9.51
C VAL A 213 -21.89 -24.69 9.56
N LEU A 214 -20.86 -24.39 8.78
CA LEU A 214 -20.34 -23.02 8.68
C LEU A 214 -21.41 -22.02 8.21
N SER A 215 -22.22 -22.42 7.22
CA SER A 215 -23.33 -21.59 6.73
C SER A 215 -24.38 -21.33 7.81
N GLN A 216 -24.71 -22.33 8.65
CA GLN A 216 -25.62 -22.15 9.78
C GLN A 216 -25.07 -21.17 10.82
N TYR A 217 -23.77 -21.21 11.10
CA TYR A 217 -23.12 -20.22 11.98
C TYR A 217 -23.19 -18.82 11.37
N GLU A 218 -22.88 -18.68 10.07
CA GLU A 218 -22.96 -17.41 9.35
C GLU A 218 -24.38 -16.83 9.36
N GLU A 219 -25.42 -17.66 9.22
CA GLU A 219 -26.82 -17.25 9.36
C GLU A 219 -27.17 -16.76 10.78
N LYS A 220 -26.73 -17.48 11.82
CA LYS A 220 -26.89 -17.06 13.21
C LYS A 220 -26.18 -15.72 13.49
N HIS A 221 -24.97 -15.54 12.96
CA HIS A 221 -24.25 -14.28 13.05
C HIS A 221 -24.97 -13.15 12.32
N ALA A 222 -25.51 -13.43 11.13
CA ALA A 222 -26.30 -12.48 10.36
C ALA A 222 -27.53 -12.01 11.14
N LEU A 223 -28.23 -12.92 11.82
CA LEU A 223 -29.41 -12.59 12.63
C LEU A 223 -29.04 -11.65 13.79
N ARG A 224 -28.01 -12.00 14.58
CA ARG A 224 -27.54 -11.14 15.68
C ARG A 224 -27.09 -9.76 15.19
N LYS A 225 -26.43 -9.70 14.04
CA LYS A 225 -26.04 -8.42 13.41
C LYS A 225 -27.26 -7.60 12.97
N LYS A 226 -28.32 -8.23 12.46
CA LYS A 226 -29.59 -7.55 12.14
C LYS A 226 -30.26 -6.99 13.40
N GLU A 227 -30.26 -7.73 14.51
CA GLU A 227 -30.77 -7.24 15.80
C GLU A 227 -30.01 -5.98 16.27
N LEU A 228 -28.69 -5.95 16.11
CA LEU A 228 -27.89 -4.75 16.43
C LEU A 228 -28.22 -3.57 15.52
N ILE A 229 -28.44 -3.82 14.22
CA ILE A 229 -28.88 -2.77 13.28
C ILE A 229 -30.23 -2.21 13.71
N GLN A 230 -31.17 -3.08 14.10
CA GLN A 230 -32.47 -2.66 14.61
C GLN A 230 -32.33 -1.79 15.86
N LYS A 231 -31.50 -2.20 16.83
CA LYS A 231 -31.20 -1.39 18.02
C LYS A 231 -30.64 -0.01 17.66
N VAL A 232 -29.76 0.08 16.66
CA VAL A 232 -29.26 1.39 16.18
C VAL A 232 -30.38 2.22 15.56
N THR A 233 -31.28 1.61 14.79
CA THR A 233 -32.39 2.36 14.17
C THR A 233 -33.35 2.93 15.21
N GLU A 234 -33.58 2.20 16.31
CA GLU A 234 -34.45 2.56 17.43
C GLU A 234 -33.82 3.58 18.39
N LEU A 235 -32.51 3.85 18.29
CA LEU A 235 -31.87 4.91 19.07
C LEU A 235 -32.50 6.27 18.74
N ASN A 236 -33.12 6.87 19.75
CA ASN A 236 -33.86 8.12 19.63
C ASN A 236 -33.86 8.95 20.94
N SER A 237 -32.68 9.13 21.56
CA SER A 237 -32.53 10.06 22.69
C SER A 237 -32.54 11.52 22.22
N ASP A 238 -33.04 12.43 23.05
CA ASP A 238 -32.99 13.88 22.81
C ASP A 238 -31.55 14.41 22.76
N ASP A 239 -30.63 13.79 23.51
CA ASP A 239 -29.20 14.11 23.44
C ASP A 239 -28.49 13.25 22.39
N ASN A 240 -28.07 13.92 21.31
CA ASN A 240 -27.30 13.30 20.23
C ASN A 240 -25.95 12.72 20.70
N LYS A 241 -25.34 13.23 21.78
CA LYS A 241 -24.11 12.65 22.34
C LYS A 241 -24.36 11.25 22.89
N VAL A 242 -25.46 11.07 23.63
CA VAL A 242 -25.90 9.78 24.16
C VAL A 242 -26.18 8.80 23.02
N ASN A 243 -26.81 9.26 21.93
CA ASN A 243 -27.03 8.43 20.74
C ASN A 243 -25.71 7.97 20.09
N LEU A 244 -24.71 8.86 19.99
CA LEU A 244 -23.39 8.52 19.45
C LEU A 244 -22.63 7.53 20.33
N GLU A 245 -22.66 7.71 21.65
CA GLU A 245 -22.04 6.77 22.60
C GLU A 245 -22.67 5.38 22.49
N ASN A 246 -24.00 5.31 22.48
CA ASN A 246 -24.74 4.06 22.30
C ASN A 246 -24.46 3.42 20.93
N PHE A 247 -24.41 4.21 19.85
CA PHE A 247 -24.03 3.72 18.53
C PHE A 247 -22.62 3.13 18.53
N MET A 248 -21.65 3.80 19.16
CA MET A 248 -20.27 3.30 19.25
C MET A 248 -20.19 2.00 20.05
N MET A 249 -20.96 1.86 21.13
CA MET A 249 -21.06 0.61 21.90
C MET A 249 -21.66 -0.51 21.04
N LEU A 250 -22.76 -0.24 20.32
CA LEU A 250 -23.37 -1.20 19.40
C LEU A 250 -22.41 -1.58 18.26
N LYS A 251 -21.61 -0.63 17.77
CA LYS A 251 -20.58 -0.87 16.75
C LYS A 251 -19.51 -1.83 17.27
N GLN A 252 -19.04 -1.66 18.51
CA GLN A 252 -18.10 -2.61 19.12
C GLN A 252 -18.71 -4.01 19.22
N ASN A 253 -19.97 -4.12 19.64
CA ASN A 253 -20.67 -5.40 19.72
C ASN A 253 -20.84 -6.04 18.32
N PHE A 254 -21.14 -5.24 17.30
CA PHE A 254 -21.23 -5.70 15.91
C PHE A 254 -19.89 -6.29 15.43
N MET A 255 -18.77 -5.64 15.75
CA MET A 255 -17.42 -6.08 15.37
C MET A 255 -16.97 -7.34 16.12
N LYS A 256 -17.47 -7.57 17.34
CA LYS A 256 -17.18 -8.80 18.12
C LYS A 256 -17.87 -10.03 17.53
N ILE A 257 -18.99 -9.87 16.82
CA ILE A 257 -19.66 -10.98 16.16
C ILE A 257 -18.84 -11.39 14.93
N PRO A 258 -18.50 -12.69 14.77
CA PRO A 258 -17.76 -13.17 13.61
C PRO A 258 -18.49 -12.87 12.29
N SER A 259 -17.79 -13.05 11.17
CA SER A 259 -18.31 -12.78 9.83
C SER A 259 -19.63 -13.53 9.57
N ALA A 260 -20.59 -12.83 8.94
CA ALA A 260 -21.83 -13.38 8.41
C ALA A 260 -21.67 -13.85 6.94
N GLY A 261 -20.47 -14.27 6.56
CA GLY A 261 -20.14 -14.75 5.21
C GLY A 261 -20.45 -13.71 4.13
N LYS A 262 -21.21 -14.12 3.12
CA LYS A 262 -21.59 -13.25 1.98
C LYS A 262 -22.43 -12.03 2.40
N ASN A 263 -23.13 -12.10 3.53
CA ASN A 263 -24.01 -11.02 4.00
C ASN A 263 -23.27 -9.91 4.73
N GLU A 264 -22.01 -10.12 5.15
CA GLU A 264 -21.26 -9.21 6.01
C GLU A 264 -21.21 -7.77 5.45
N LYS A 265 -20.83 -7.62 4.17
CA LYS A 265 -20.72 -6.30 3.53
C LYS A 265 -22.05 -5.56 3.51
N LYS A 266 -23.16 -6.28 3.25
CA LYS A 266 -24.50 -5.70 3.21
C LYS A 266 -24.92 -5.23 4.60
N LEU A 267 -24.73 -6.06 5.62
CA LEU A 267 -25.07 -5.74 7.01
C LEU A 267 -24.24 -4.58 7.55
N TRP A 268 -22.94 -4.53 7.23
CA TRP A 268 -22.08 -3.41 7.61
C TRP A 268 -22.54 -2.08 7.02
N ASN A 269 -22.89 -2.08 5.74
CA ASN A 269 -23.43 -0.88 5.08
C ASN A 269 -24.76 -0.44 5.70
N GLN A 270 -25.65 -1.38 6.02
CA GLN A 270 -26.91 -1.07 6.70
C GLN A 270 -26.68 -0.51 8.11
N PHE A 271 -25.74 -1.08 8.85
CA PHE A 271 -25.37 -0.61 10.19
C PHE A 271 -24.85 0.84 10.17
N ASN A 272 -23.93 1.15 9.27
CA ASN A 272 -23.39 2.51 9.15
C ASN A 272 -24.48 3.49 8.70
N LYS A 273 -25.29 3.11 7.70
CA LYS A 273 -26.41 3.94 7.24
C LYS A 273 -27.39 4.27 8.36
N ALA A 274 -27.64 3.34 9.29
CA ALA A 274 -28.49 3.58 10.44
C ALA A 274 -27.88 4.59 11.45
N GLY A 275 -26.55 4.68 11.51
CA GLY A 275 -25.81 5.61 12.38
C GLY A 275 -25.49 6.98 11.75
N ASP A 276 -25.49 7.11 10.43
CA ASP A 276 -25.13 8.34 9.70
C ASP A 276 -25.90 9.57 10.21
N LYS A 277 -27.19 9.39 10.56
CA LYS A 277 -28.06 10.44 11.10
C LYS A 277 -27.45 11.18 12.31
N PHE A 278 -26.75 10.47 13.19
CA PHE A 278 -26.17 11.07 14.40
C PHE A 278 -24.93 11.93 14.10
N PHE A 279 -24.13 11.51 13.11
CA PHE A 279 -22.95 12.25 12.67
C PHE A 279 -23.34 13.48 11.84
N GLU A 280 -24.40 13.39 11.05
CA GLU A 280 -24.96 14.54 10.32
C GLU A 280 -25.43 15.63 11.28
N ILE A 281 -26.09 15.27 12.39
CA ILE A 281 -26.50 16.22 13.44
C ILE A 281 -25.27 16.92 14.05
N GLU A 282 -24.23 16.18 14.45
CA GLU A 282 -23.00 16.79 14.98
C GLU A 282 -22.30 17.69 13.96
N LYS A 283 -22.25 17.25 12.70
CA LYS A 283 -21.66 18.04 11.62
C LYS A 283 -22.42 19.34 11.42
N ASN A 284 -23.75 19.31 11.43
CA ASN A 284 -24.58 20.49 11.29
C ASN A 284 -24.41 21.46 12.47
N LYS A 285 -24.37 20.96 13.72
CA LYS A 285 -24.04 21.77 14.91
C LYS A 285 -22.69 22.47 14.77
N LYS A 286 -21.67 21.77 14.28
CA LYS A 286 -20.35 22.38 14.01
C LYS A 286 -20.42 23.45 12.93
N ILE A 287 -21.17 23.21 11.85
CA ILE A 287 -21.37 24.21 10.78
C ILE A 287 -22.08 25.45 11.32
N GLU A 288 -23.10 25.30 12.17
CA GLU A 288 -23.79 26.42 12.81
C GLU A 288 -22.85 27.24 13.70
N LYS A 289 -22.04 26.59 14.52
CA LYS A 289 -21.01 27.27 15.32
C LYS A 289 -20.00 28.02 14.43
N ILE A 290 -19.58 27.43 13.33
CA ILE A 290 -18.69 28.09 12.35
C ILE A 290 -19.38 29.30 11.72
N LYS A 291 -20.69 29.24 11.41
CA LYS A 291 -21.45 30.40 10.92
C LYS A 291 -21.46 31.54 11.95
N VAL A 292 -21.61 31.22 13.25
CA VAL A 292 -21.53 32.21 14.33
C VAL A 292 -20.15 32.86 14.37
N ILE A 293 -19.06 32.08 14.30
CA ILE A 293 -17.69 32.63 14.25
C ILE A 293 -17.49 33.50 13.00
N ASN A 294 -17.98 33.09 11.84
CA ASN A 294 -17.89 33.89 10.62
C ASN A 294 -18.65 35.22 10.74
N LYS A 295 -19.81 35.21 11.39
CA LYS A 295 -20.55 36.44 11.72
C LYS A 295 -19.75 37.33 12.66
N MET A 296 -19.16 36.77 13.72
CA MET A 296 -18.26 37.51 14.63
C MET A 296 -17.09 38.13 13.87
N ILE A 297 -16.46 37.40 12.94
CA ILE A 297 -15.37 37.92 12.10
C ILE A 297 -15.84 39.08 11.21
N ALA A 298 -17.04 38.98 10.63
CA ALA A 298 -17.60 40.02 9.77
C ALA A 298 -17.97 41.29 10.53
N GLU A 299 -18.37 41.17 11.80
CA GLU A 299 -18.76 42.27 12.68
C GLU A 299 -17.56 42.91 13.42
N LEU A 300 -16.33 42.45 13.17
CA LEU A 300 -15.13 43.04 13.79
C LEU A 300 -14.87 44.45 13.23
N ASP A 301 -14.88 45.42 14.14
CA ASP A 301 -14.33 46.77 13.92
C ASP A 301 -13.10 47.04 14.83
N LYS A 302 -12.31 48.07 14.51
CA LYS A 302 -11.14 48.53 15.28
C LYS A 302 -11.48 48.90 16.73
N ASN A 303 -12.74 49.27 17.01
CA ASN A 303 -13.22 49.62 18.34
C ASN A 303 -13.89 48.46 19.10
N SER A 304 -13.85 47.25 18.55
CA SER A 304 -14.48 46.08 19.19
C SER A 304 -13.82 45.77 20.54
N ASP A 305 -14.62 45.28 21.50
CA ASP A 305 -14.07 44.78 22.76
C ASP A 305 -13.44 43.39 22.56
N PHE A 306 -12.17 43.40 22.14
CA PHE A 306 -11.39 42.18 21.91
C PHE A 306 -11.19 41.33 23.18
N LYS A 307 -11.35 41.90 24.38
CA LYS A 307 -11.30 41.11 25.63
C LYS A 307 -12.58 40.30 25.79
N LYS A 308 -13.73 40.92 25.55
CA LYS A 308 -15.04 40.23 25.57
C LYS A 308 -15.12 39.16 24.49
N LEU A 309 -14.68 39.47 23.27
CA LEU A 309 -14.63 38.51 22.17
C LEU A 309 -13.71 37.31 22.46
N SER A 310 -12.61 37.51 23.22
CA SER A 310 -11.76 36.39 23.66
C SER A 310 -12.48 35.44 24.61
N LEU A 311 -13.35 35.95 25.49
CA LEU A 311 -14.14 35.13 26.42
C LEU A 311 -15.24 34.38 25.67
N GLU A 312 -15.92 35.04 24.73
CA GLU A 312 -16.94 34.41 23.90
C GLU A 312 -16.35 33.33 23.00
N LEU A 313 -15.16 33.54 22.43
CA LEU A 313 -14.47 32.54 21.60
C LEU A 313 -14.09 31.28 22.41
N ALA A 314 -13.84 31.40 23.71
CA ALA A 314 -13.50 30.26 24.57
C ALA A 314 -14.66 29.23 24.67
N ASN A 315 -15.91 29.68 24.47
CA ASN A 315 -17.08 28.80 24.44
C ASN A 315 -17.14 27.90 23.18
N PHE A 316 -16.29 28.15 22.17
CA PHE A 316 -16.22 27.41 20.91
C PHE A 316 -14.98 26.52 20.80
N GLN A 317 -14.38 26.12 21.93
CA GLN A 317 -13.15 25.32 21.96
C GLN A 317 -13.28 23.97 21.23
N ASP A 318 -14.51 23.43 21.12
CA ASP A 318 -14.83 22.20 20.40
C ASP A 318 -14.62 22.29 18.88
N ILE A 319 -14.51 23.50 18.33
CA ILE A 319 -14.16 23.78 16.93
C ILE A 319 -12.82 24.51 16.79
N SER A 320 -11.93 24.37 17.77
CA SER A 320 -10.61 25.02 17.81
C SER A 320 -9.70 24.73 16.60
N GLN A 321 -9.92 23.61 15.92
CA GLN A 321 -9.19 23.21 14.71
C GLN A 321 -9.76 23.82 13.41
N SER A 322 -10.91 24.50 13.47
CA SER A 322 -11.49 25.14 12.29
C SER A 322 -10.64 26.33 11.84
N LYS A 323 -10.59 26.57 10.52
CA LYS A 323 -9.81 27.68 9.94
C LYS A 323 -10.32 29.03 10.45
N GLU A 324 -11.63 29.14 10.62
CA GLU A 324 -12.37 30.30 11.07
C GLU A 324 -12.04 30.62 12.53
N PHE A 325 -12.04 29.61 13.41
CA PHE A 325 -11.62 29.78 14.81
C PHE A 325 -10.17 30.26 14.91
N ILE A 326 -9.26 29.63 14.17
CA ILE A 326 -7.83 30.01 14.17
C ILE A 326 -7.65 31.44 13.65
N LYS A 327 -8.39 31.81 12.60
CA LYS A 327 -8.37 33.17 12.04
C LYS A 327 -8.84 34.20 13.07
N LEU A 328 -9.99 33.98 13.71
CA LEU A 328 -10.51 34.89 14.74
C LEU A 328 -9.57 34.97 15.95
N SER A 329 -9.04 33.83 16.42
CA SER A 329 -8.06 33.78 17.51
C SER A 329 -6.81 34.60 17.21
N LYS A 330 -6.28 34.50 15.98
CA LYS A 330 -5.13 35.28 15.55
C LYS A 330 -5.43 36.78 15.53
N ILE A 331 -6.59 37.18 14.98
CA ILE A 331 -7.00 38.59 14.94
C ILE A 331 -7.13 39.16 16.36
N ILE A 332 -7.85 38.46 17.26
CA ILE A 332 -8.01 38.88 18.65
C ILE A 332 -6.65 39.04 19.35
N LYS A 333 -5.72 38.07 19.19
CA LYS A 333 -4.39 38.16 19.78
C LYS A 333 -3.59 39.36 19.25
N THR A 334 -3.61 39.58 17.94
CA THR A 334 -2.89 40.71 17.33
C THR A 334 -3.45 42.05 17.80
N GLU A 335 -4.77 42.22 17.85
CA GLU A 335 -5.38 43.47 18.30
C GLU A 335 -5.24 43.70 19.81
N LEU A 336 -5.31 42.66 20.64
CA LEU A 336 -5.01 42.77 22.07
C LEU A 336 -3.55 43.17 22.32
N ASN A 337 -2.60 42.64 21.55
CA ASN A 337 -1.20 43.03 21.65
C ASN A 337 -1.03 44.51 21.28
N LYS A 338 -1.63 44.99 20.18
CA LYS A 338 -1.61 46.41 19.80
C LYS A 338 -2.23 47.31 20.87
N ILE A 339 -3.35 46.92 21.46
CA ILE A 339 -4.00 47.68 22.54
C ILE A 339 -3.08 47.76 23.76
N ASN A 340 -2.44 46.66 24.14
CA ASN A 340 -1.52 46.62 25.27
C ASN A 340 -0.24 47.43 25.00
N GLU A 341 0.33 47.34 23.80
CA GLU A 341 1.46 48.15 23.36
C GLU A 341 1.12 49.65 23.36
N SER A 342 -0.07 50.03 22.86
CA SER A 342 -0.53 51.41 22.90
C SER A 342 -0.67 51.94 24.33
N LYS A 343 -1.25 51.15 25.24
CA LYS A 343 -1.36 51.51 26.67
C LYS A 343 0.02 51.65 27.33
N ARG A 344 0.93 50.71 27.04
CA ARG A 344 2.31 50.74 27.52
C ARG A 344 3.04 51.99 27.02
N ASN A 345 2.94 52.31 25.74
CA ASN A 345 3.56 53.51 25.15
C ASN A 345 2.98 54.81 25.73
N LYS A 346 1.65 54.86 25.97
CA LYS A 346 1.03 56.01 26.66
C LYS A 346 1.59 56.19 28.07
N LYS A 347 1.70 55.11 28.85
CA LYS A 347 2.28 55.14 30.19
C LYS A 347 3.74 55.61 30.19
N ILE A 348 4.56 55.10 29.26
CA ILE A 348 5.96 55.57 29.09
C ILE A 348 5.98 57.07 28.78
N GLN A 349 5.11 57.54 27.88
CA GLN A 349 5.05 58.94 27.49
C GLN A 349 4.62 59.84 28.66
N GLU A 350 3.65 59.40 29.45
CA GLU A 350 3.23 60.06 30.68
C GLU A 350 4.38 60.19 31.69
N LEU A 351 5.17 59.12 31.89
CA LEU A 351 6.35 59.14 32.77
C LEU A 351 7.46 60.05 32.25
N LYS A 352 7.69 60.10 30.92
CA LYS A 352 8.62 61.03 30.30
C LYS A 352 8.23 62.50 30.55
N ASN A 353 6.93 62.79 30.50
CA ASN A 353 6.39 64.14 30.70
C ASN A 353 6.45 64.65 32.16
N ILE A 354 6.84 63.81 33.13
CA ILE A 354 6.96 64.21 34.55
C ILE A 354 8.07 65.24 34.72
N ILE A 355 9.25 65.02 34.12
CA ILE A 355 10.43 65.87 34.33
C ILE A 355 10.25 67.28 33.76
N THR A 356 9.35 67.47 32.79
CA THR A 356 9.05 68.76 32.18
C THR A 356 7.94 69.53 32.90
N ASN A 357 7.20 68.88 33.82
CA ASN A 357 6.05 69.45 34.52
C ASN A 357 6.16 69.27 36.06
N ILE A 358 7.37 69.33 36.60
CA ILE A 358 7.64 69.16 38.05
C ILE A 358 6.86 70.18 38.91
N ASP A 359 6.61 71.38 38.39
CA ASP A 359 5.83 72.42 39.09
C ASP A 359 4.32 72.09 39.23
N LYS A 360 3.81 71.08 38.49
CA LYS A 360 2.38 70.70 38.44
C LYS A 360 2.14 69.21 38.77
N LEU A 361 3.04 68.59 39.55
CA LEU A 361 3.00 67.15 39.87
C LEU A 361 1.67 66.67 40.46
N ASN A 362 1.03 67.47 41.33
CA ASN A 362 -0.25 67.12 41.96
C ASN A 362 -1.44 67.01 40.99
N SER A 363 -1.28 67.46 39.73
CA SER A 363 -2.32 67.42 38.69
C SER A 363 -2.09 66.36 37.61
N LEU A 364 -1.00 65.58 37.70
CA LEU A 364 -0.66 64.55 36.72
C LEU A 364 -1.18 63.18 37.18
N GLU A 365 -1.96 62.50 36.32
CA GLU A 365 -2.42 61.12 36.55
C GLU A 365 -1.33 60.11 36.19
N THR A 366 -0.24 60.04 36.95
CA THR A 366 0.89 59.12 36.70
C THR A 366 1.25 58.27 37.93
N ASP A 367 2.28 57.42 37.84
CA ASP A 367 2.65 56.50 38.92
C ASP A 367 3.00 57.26 40.20
N LYS A 368 2.11 57.17 41.20
CA LYS A 368 2.20 57.88 42.48
C LYS A 368 3.53 57.66 43.20
N LYS A 369 4.17 56.50 43.01
CA LYS A 369 5.48 56.22 43.64
C LYS A 369 6.58 57.05 43.00
N ILE A 370 6.57 57.20 41.67
CA ILE A 370 7.58 57.99 40.96
C ILE A 370 7.34 59.48 41.16
N THR A 371 6.08 59.95 41.15
CA THR A 371 5.77 61.36 41.43
C THR A 371 6.18 61.78 42.84
N ASN A 372 6.01 60.90 43.84
CA ASN A 372 6.42 61.19 45.21
C ASN A 372 7.95 61.34 45.35
N LEU A 373 8.75 60.62 44.55
CA LEU A 373 10.21 60.80 44.55
C LEU A 373 10.65 62.20 44.12
N PHE A 374 9.88 62.89 43.26
CA PHE A 374 10.13 64.29 42.88
C PHE A 374 9.65 65.30 43.92
N ILE A 375 8.70 64.92 44.77
CA ILE A 375 8.20 65.76 45.86
C ILE A 375 9.18 65.73 47.04
N ASP A 376 9.76 64.56 47.33
CA ASP A 376 10.64 64.32 48.48
C ASP A 376 12.13 64.65 48.22
N SER A 377 12.47 65.23 47.06
CA SER A 377 13.86 65.39 46.60
C SER A 377 14.52 66.72 47.02
N THR A 378 15.83 66.64 47.30
CA THR A 378 16.68 67.74 47.79
C THR A 378 17.32 68.62 46.71
N TYR A 379 17.30 68.20 45.43
CA TYR A 379 17.84 68.91 44.26
C TYR A 379 19.28 69.44 44.44
N GLU A 380 20.22 68.54 44.71
CA GLU A 380 21.62 68.81 45.04
C GLU A 380 22.49 69.28 43.84
N ASN A 381 21.90 69.38 42.63
CA ASN A 381 22.52 69.90 41.41
C ASN A 381 23.88 69.24 41.06
N ASN A 382 23.89 67.91 40.94
CA ASN A 382 25.08 67.15 40.59
C ASN A 382 24.90 66.36 39.28
N LEU A 383 25.25 67.01 38.17
CA LEU A 383 25.12 66.43 36.83
C LEU A 383 25.97 65.15 36.63
N ASN A 384 27.11 65.04 37.31
CA ASN A 384 27.97 63.86 37.19
C ASN A 384 27.31 62.62 37.81
N ILE A 385 26.62 62.78 38.95
CA ILE A 385 25.86 61.70 39.58
C ILE A 385 24.67 61.32 38.70
N CYS A 386 23.92 62.29 38.16
CA CYS A 386 22.83 62.02 37.22
C CYS A 386 23.30 61.22 35.99
N ARG A 387 24.47 61.58 35.45
CA ARG A 387 25.09 60.89 34.32
C ARG A 387 25.55 59.48 34.69
N GLN A 388 26.17 59.30 35.85
CA GLN A 388 26.59 58.00 36.35
C GLN A 388 25.41 57.05 36.56
N VAL A 389 24.34 57.52 37.20
CA VAL A 389 23.11 56.73 37.42
C VAL A 389 22.45 56.33 36.10
N THR A 390 22.42 57.24 35.12
CA THR A 390 21.90 56.93 33.77
C THR A 390 22.67 55.77 33.13
N VAL A 391 24.01 55.80 33.22
CA VAL A 391 24.89 54.76 32.68
C VAL A 391 24.75 53.45 33.47
N GLU A 392 24.63 53.51 34.80
CA GLU A 392 24.41 52.33 35.65
C GLU A 392 23.11 51.60 35.28
N LEU A 393 22.03 52.33 35.01
CA LEU A 393 20.76 51.75 34.56
C LEU A 393 20.85 51.19 33.13
N GLU A 394 21.55 51.85 32.21
CA GLU A 394 21.75 51.35 30.83
C GLU A 394 22.60 50.08 30.79
N VAL A 395 23.67 50.01 31.58
CA VAL A 395 24.53 48.81 31.69
C VAL A 395 23.74 47.66 32.30
N PHE A 396 22.93 47.92 33.32
CA PHE A 396 22.06 46.89 33.89
C PHE A 396 21.08 46.34 32.85
N ALA A 397 20.49 47.22 32.03
CA ALA A 397 19.57 46.85 30.97
C ALA A 397 20.24 46.30 29.69
N GLY A 398 21.57 46.22 29.66
CA GLY A 398 22.32 45.72 28.49
C GLY A 398 22.24 46.63 27.25
N VAL A 399 21.88 47.90 27.42
CA VAL A 399 21.73 48.87 26.32
C VAL A 399 23.06 49.54 26.01
N GLN A 400 23.27 49.91 24.73
CA GLN A 400 24.50 50.59 24.32
C GLN A 400 24.60 51.98 24.94
N VAL A 401 25.62 52.16 25.77
CA VAL A 401 25.98 53.45 26.38
C VAL A 401 26.69 54.32 25.33
N PRO A 402 26.45 55.65 25.27
CA PRO A 402 27.16 56.55 24.36
C PRO A 402 28.68 56.45 24.51
N LYS A 403 29.43 56.56 23.40
CA LYS A 403 30.91 56.47 23.40
C LYS A 403 31.60 57.44 24.36
N VAL A 404 30.98 58.59 24.63
CA VAL A 404 31.51 59.61 25.55
C VAL A 404 31.47 59.13 27.02
N ASP A 405 30.72 58.07 27.31
CA ASP A 405 30.48 57.50 28.64
C ASP A 405 31.14 56.11 28.82
N GLU A 406 32.04 55.71 27.93
CA GLU A 406 32.66 54.37 27.93
C GLU A 406 33.45 54.07 29.22
N LYS A 407 34.16 55.06 29.77
CA LYS A 407 34.83 54.93 31.07
C LYS A 407 33.85 54.74 32.24
N LEU A 408 32.69 55.43 32.19
CA LEU A 408 31.64 55.26 33.21
C LEU A 408 30.95 53.89 33.08
N ARG A 409 30.86 53.35 31.85
CA ARG A 409 30.35 52.01 31.59
C ARG A 409 31.21 50.93 32.24
N GLU A 410 32.54 51.02 32.13
CA GLU A 410 33.46 50.08 32.77
C GLU A 410 33.29 50.09 34.30
N VAL A 411 33.26 51.29 34.89
CA VAL A 411 33.05 51.46 36.34
C VAL A 411 31.69 50.92 36.78
N ALA A 412 30.62 51.24 36.05
CA ALA A 412 29.28 50.73 36.32
C ALA A 412 29.20 49.20 36.19
N SER A 413 29.88 48.60 35.21
CA SER A 413 29.90 47.15 35.01
C SER A 413 30.56 46.42 36.19
N VAL A 414 31.67 46.97 36.71
CA VAL A 414 32.35 46.41 37.89
C VAL A 414 31.45 46.52 39.14
N LYS A 415 30.81 47.67 39.35
CA LYS A 415 29.85 47.86 40.46
C LYS A 415 28.69 46.88 40.39
N LEU A 416 28.09 46.72 39.21
CA LEU A 416 26.98 45.79 39.00
C LEU A 416 27.38 44.33 39.20
N LEU A 417 28.61 43.94 38.85
CA LEU A 417 29.14 42.61 39.18
C LEU A 417 29.23 42.43 40.69
N GLN A 418 29.78 43.40 41.42
CA GLN A 418 29.88 43.36 42.87
C GLN A 418 28.50 43.29 43.54
N GLU A 419 27.51 44.04 43.04
CA GLU A 419 26.14 43.99 43.56
C GLU A 419 25.41 42.67 43.25
N LYS A 420 25.63 42.08 42.07
CA LYS A 420 25.12 40.74 41.72
C LYS A 420 25.68 39.65 42.64
N PHE A 421 26.96 39.71 42.98
CA PHE A 421 27.58 38.79 43.94
C PHE A 421 27.04 38.95 45.36
N ASN A 422 26.57 40.16 45.72
CA ASN A 422 26.10 40.50 47.06
C ASN A 422 24.57 40.35 47.25
N ALA A 423 23.81 39.92 46.23
CA ALA A 423 22.38 39.55 46.26
C ALA A 423 21.42 40.52 46.99
N LYS A 424 21.67 41.83 46.94
CA LYS A 424 21.06 42.79 47.89
C LYS A 424 19.82 43.56 47.44
N SER A 425 19.38 43.50 46.17
CA SER A 425 18.12 44.13 45.77
C SER A 425 17.53 43.55 44.48
N SER A 426 16.20 43.54 44.37
CA SER A 426 15.51 43.16 43.13
C SER A 426 15.76 44.20 42.02
N PRO A 427 15.68 43.83 40.72
CA PRO A 427 15.82 44.79 39.61
C PRO A 427 14.92 46.02 39.75
N ARG A 428 13.73 45.83 40.29
CA ARG A 428 12.75 46.90 40.57
C ARG A 428 13.22 47.84 41.69
N GLU A 429 13.77 47.31 42.77
CA GLU A 429 14.32 48.12 43.87
C GLU A 429 15.58 48.86 43.45
N PHE A 430 16.46 48.20 42.70
CA PHE A 430 17.63 48.82 42.08
C PHE A 430 17.22 50.01 41.21
N TYR A 431 16.20 49.83 40.35
CA TYR A 431 15.67 50.89 39.51
C TYR A 431 15.08 52.06 40.32
N LEU A 432 14.24 51.79 41.31
CA LEU A 432 13.63 52.84 42.14
C LEU A 432 14.65 53.59 42.99
N ASN A 433 15.66 52.91 43.54
CA ASN A 433 16.74 53.54 44.30
C ASN A 433 17.59 54.45 43.41
N ASN A 434 17.94 53.98 42.20
CA ASN A 434 18.66 54.79 41.23
C ASN A 434 17.83 55.97 40.73
N LEU A 435 16.53 55.79 40.48
CA LEU A 435 15.63 56.90 40.17
C LEU A 435 15.62 57.95 41.30
N LYS A 436 15.56 57.51 42.57
CA LYS A 436 15.62 58.43 43.72
C LYS A 436 16.94 59.22 43.73
N ILE A 437 18.07 58.55 43.52
CA ILE A 437 19.39 59.21 43.47
C ILE A 437 19.45 60.20 42.29
N PHE A 438 18.96 59.81 41.11
CA PHE A 438 18.91 60.67 39.94
C PHE A 438 18.07 61.93 40.21
N ILE A 439 16.86 61.76 40.77
CA ILE A 439 15.92 62.85 41.03
C ILE A 439 16.47 63.81 42.11
N SER A 440 17.06 63.27 43.19
CA SER A 440 17.67 64.08 44.26
C SER A 440 18.84 64.94 43.79
N ASN A 441 19.49 64.59 42.68
CA ASN A 441 20.66 65.30 42.16
C ASN A 441 20.36 66.21 40.95
N LEU A 442 19.08 66.36 40.57
CA LEU A 442 18.66 67.29 39.53
C LEU A 442 18.98 68.74 39.90
N SER A 443 19.24 69.56 38.89
CA SER A 443 19.62 70.97 39.07
C SER A 443 18.57 71.83 39.76
N SER A 444 17.29 71.62 39.48
CA SER A 444 16.16 72.28 40.13
C SER A 444 14.83 71.64 39.70
N LYS A 445 13.70 72.23 40.13
CA LYS A 445 12.36 71.92 39.59
C LYS A 445 12.20 72.25 38.10
N LYS A 446 13.18 72.92 37.47
CA LYS A 446 13.29 73.12 36.02
C LYS A 446 14.63 72.56 35.51
N PRO A 447 14.70 71.27 35.19
CA PRO A 447 15.93 70.61 34.77
C PRO A 447 16.47 71.13 33.44
N ILE A 448 17.78 71.07 33.25
CA ILE A 448 18.43 71.49 32.00
C ILE A 448 18.20 70.43 30.89
N THR A 449 18.33 70.83 29.62
CA THR A 449 18.09 69.95 28.46
C THR A 449 18.87 68.62 28.49
N LYS A 450 20.07 68.61 29.11
CA LYS A 450 20.87 67.39 29.28
C LYS A 450 20.24 66.41 30.28
N GLU A 451 19.69 66.90 31.38
CA GLU A 451 19.00 66.09 32.40
C GLU A 451 17.69 65.51 31.86
N ILE A 452 16.93 66.30 31.09
CA ILE A 452 15.71 65.83 30.41
C ILE A 452 16.02 64.68 29.43
N LYS A 453 17.11 64.79 28.65
CA LYS A 453 17.55 63.72 27.75
C LYS A 453 17.98 62.46 28.51
N MET A 454 18.64 62.60 29.66
CA MET A 454 19.00 61.48 30.53
C MET A 454 17.76 60.80 31.12
N TRP A 455 16.79 61.58 31.60
CA TRP A 455 15.51 61.06 32.09
C TRP A 455 14.75 60.28 31.04
N HIS A 456 14.63 60.79 29.81
CA HIS A 456 13.98 60.06 28.72
C HIS A 456 14.67 58.71 28.45
N ARG A 457 16.00 58.67 28.45
CA ARG A 457 16.77 57.42 28.31
C ARG A 457 16.47 56.45 29.46
N ILE A 458 16.42 56.94 30.70
CA ILE A 458 16.07 56.12 31.87
C ILE A 458 14.63 55.57 31.79
N ILE A 459 13.67 56.39 31.36
CA ILE A 459 12.26 55.99 31.23
C ILE A 459 12.04 55.07 30.02
N ASP A 460 12.85 55.16 28.96
CA ASP A 460 12.84 54.17 27.87
C ASP A 460 13.21 52.76 28.35
N LEU A 461 13.94 52.66 29.47
CA LEU A 461 14.27 51.40 30.11
C LEU A 461 13.22 50.95 31.14
N HIS A 462 12.18 51.75 31.40
CA HIS A 462 11.25 51.54 32.51
C HIS A 462 10.66 50.12 32.57
N ASP A 463 10.24 49.56 31.44
CA ASP A 463 9.66 48.22 31.40
C ASP A 463 10.70 47.12 31.66
N HIS A 464 11.97 47.32 31.30
CA HIS A 464 13.05 46.34 31.53
C HIS A 464 13.26 46.05 33.03
N PHE A 465 12.92 47.01 33.88
CA PHE A 465 13.05 46.89 35.34
C PHE A 465 11.75 46.48 36.05
N LEU A 466 10.63 46.41 35.32
CA LEU A 466 9.31 46.10 35.85
C LEU A 466 8.69 44.81 35.27
N SER A 467 9.23 44.28 34.17
CA SER A 467 9.00 42.91 33.69
C SER A 467 9.66 41.90 34.61
#